data_AF-A0A8D8U8E0-F1
#
_entry.id   AF-A0A8D8U8E0-F1
#
_cell.length_a   1.000
_cell.length_b   1.000
_cell.length_c   1.000
_cell.angle_alpha   90.00
_cell.angle_beta   90.00
_cell.angle_gamma   90.00
#
_symmetry.space_group_name_H-M   'P 1'
#
loop_
_entity.id
_entity.type
_entity.pdbx_description
1 polymer ?
#
loop_
_entity_poly.entity_id
_entity_poly.type
_entity_poly.pdbx_seq_one_letter_code
_entity_poly.pdbx_strand_id
1 'polypeptide(L)'
;MSDVSRTNDLGHPVCANLRDGPWLMQYLSTRLKQNPSTTPLGDVLDVLFEPLNDIPRYLVPCYFHATLTRVCEALVQQCYDMMSDFVQDGSSFVKALALTSVQMGGIVASAPLPPLSSSLLPPLPPPVAVTCAAGLPHFSTGYMRNWGRDTFIALRGLFLLTGRYQEARFIILGFAGTLRHGLIPNLLDGGYNARYNCRDAVWWWLYTLQCYVNEAPNGLAILQDKVNRLFPTDDSEATSVDQPLYEVVQEAVERHFQGVVFRERNAGTAIDAHMVSQGFDNQIGVHPVTGFVFGGNQWNCGTWMDKMGSSERAGTKGRPASPRDGSAVELVGLSKATVRWLAELNKKGDYPYAGVSRTCQDGTRVSWTYEEWNAKIQASFEPHFWIPLAGPLAPEETRPDLVNRRGIYKDSYGASQPWFDYQLRCNYPIAMVVAPELFTPANALTALALTEATLLSPGMGIRTLDPGDWSYRGDYCNDNDSDDPTVAHGFNYHNGPEWLWPVGFYLRARLQFTSPATRSATIADIRSYLARHFVHLTTSPWRGLPELTNKEGKECPGSCQTQAWSGSTILEVLNDVTRLESVDSQQHQ
;
A
#
# COMPACT_ATOMS: atom_id res chain seq x y z
N MET A 1 -16.59 -22.98 -12.94
CA MET A 1 -18.02 -23.30 -13.20
C MET A 1 -18.71 -22.23 -14.04
N SER A 2 -18.52 -20.92 -13.79
CA SER A 2 -19.20 -19.85 -14.55
C SER A 2 -18.99 -19.95 -16.07
N ASP A 3 -17.76 -20.14 -16.56
CA ASP A 3 -17.52 -20.32 -18.00
C ASP A 3 -18.15 -21.62 -18.54
N VAL A 4 -17.96 -22.73 -17.82
CA VAL A 4 -18.54 -24.03 -18.15
C VAL A 4 -20.06 -23.94 -18.30
N SER A 5 -20.73 -23.22 -17.41
CA SER A 5 -22.18 -23.01 -17.44
C SER A 5 -22.62 -22.13 -18.61
N ARG A 6 -21.86 -21.08 -18.91
CA ARG A 6 -22.16 -20.12 -19.98
C ARG A 6 -22.07 -20.77 -21.36
N THR A 7 -21.12 -21.69 -21.55
CA THR A 7 -20.93 -22.42 -22.82
C THR A 7 -21.64 -23.78 -22.85
N ASN A 8 -22.28 -24.18 -21.74
CA ASN A 8 -22.83 -25.52 -21.56
C ASN A 8 -21.81 -26.64 -21.88
N ASP A 9 -20.55 -26.45 -21.48
CA ASP A 9 -19.46 -27.40 -21.74
C ASP A 9 -19.54 -28.60 -20.78
N LEU A 10 -20.44 -29.53 -21.08
CA LEU A 10 -20.58 -30.79 -20.34
C LEU A 10 -19.37 -31.73 -20.54
N GLY A 11 -18.52 -31.45 -21.52
CA GLY A 11 -17.25 -32.16 -21.78
C GLY A 11 -16.11 -31.73 -20.84
N HIS A 12 -16.27 -30.63 -20.11
CA HIS A 12 -15.26 -30.11 -19.20
C HIS A 12 -14.85 -31.14 -18.12
N PRO A 13 -13.56 -31.25 -17.76
CA PRO A 13 -13.08 -32.21 -16.75
C PRO A 13 -13.81 -32.13 -15.39
N VAL A 14 -14.22 -30.93 -14.97
CA VAL A 14 -15.02 -30.75 -13.74
C VAL A 14 -16.39 -31.45 -13.82
N CYS A 15 -17.03 -31.41 -14.99
CA CYS A 15 -18.31 -32.07 -15.22
C CYS A 15 -18.13 -33.59 -15.23
N ALA A 16 -17.01 -34.08 -15.78
CA ALA A 16 -16.65 -35.50 -15.70
C ALA A 16 -16.45 -35.94 -14.24
N ASN A 17 -15.64 -35.21 -13.47
CA ASN A 17 -15.40 -35.51 -12.06
C ASN A 17 -16.70 -35.58 -11.23
N LEU A 18 -17.62 -34.63 -11.45
CA LEU A 18 -18.92 -34.58 -10.77
C LEU A 18 -19.86 -35.75 -11.16
N ARG A 19 -19.73 -36.29 -12.38
CA ARG A 19 -20.46 -37.49 -12.80
C ARG A 19 -19.86 -38.75 -12.21
N ASP A 20 -18.53 -38.80 -12.13
CA ASP A 20 -17.78 -39.98 -11.70
C ASP A 20 -17.93 -40.22 -10.20
N GLY A 21 -18.13 -39.17 -9.39
CA GLY A 21 -18.34 -39.33 -7.95
C GLY A 21 -18.47 -38.03 -7.14
N PRO A 22 -18.70 -38.14 -5.82
CA PRO A 22 -19.05 -37.02 -4.95
C PRO A 22 -17.84 -36.24 -4.40
N TRP A 23 -16.62 -36.53 -4.87
CA TRP A 23 -15.39 -36.07 -4.22
C TRP A 23 -15.29 -34.54 -4.13
N LEU A 24 -15.71 -33.80 -5.16
CA LEU A 24 -15.69 -32.34 -5.13
C LEU A 24 -16.66 -31.78 -4.08
N MET A 25 -17.86 -32.36 -3.96
CA MET A 25 -18.86 -31.97 -2.96
C MET A 25 -18.34 -32.22 -1.54
N GLN A 26 -17.81 -33.42 -1.30
CA GLN A 26 -17.23 -33.81 -0.01
C GLN A 26 -16.00 -32.95 0.35
N TYR A 27 -15.16 -32.64 -0.63
CA TYR A 27 -14.03 -31.74 -0.43
C TYR A 27 -14.48 -30.35 0.03
N LEU A 28 -15.52 -29.78 -0.58
CA LEU A 28 -16.04 -28.45 -0.26
C LEU A 28 -16.64 -28.37 1.15
N SER A 29 -17.43 -29.36 1.58
CA SER A 29 -17.96 -29.35 2.95
C SER A 29 -16.87 -29.66 3.98
N THR A 30 -16.05 -30.68 3.74
CA THR A 30 -14.99 -31.12 4.67
C THR A 30 -13.95 -30.02 4.91
N ARG A 31 -13.53 -29.28 3.87
CA ARG A 31 -12.56 -28.19 4.05
C ARG A 31 -13.07 -27.07 4.94
N LEU A 32 -14.38 -26.79 4.94
CA LEU A 32 -14.97 -25.76 5.81
C LEU A 32 -15.03 -26.25 7.26
N LYS A 33 -15.22 -27.54 7.48
CA LYS A 33 -15.23 -28.14 8.83
C LYS A 33 -13.85 -28.21 9.48
N GLN A 34 -12.78 -27.86 8.76
CA GLN A 34 -11.44 -27.74 9.34
C GLN A 34 -11.30 -26.51 10.25
N ASN A 35 -12.18 -25.52 10.12
CA ASN A 35 -12.19 -24.34 10.97
C ASN A 35 -13.52 -24.27 11.74
N PRO A 36 -13.51 -24.22 13.09
CA PRO A 36 -14.72 -24.20 13.90
C PRO A 36 -15.73 -23.11 13.51
N SER A 37 -15.25 -21.95 13.05
CA SER A 37 -16.10 -20.83 12.63
C SER A 37 -16.90 -21.09 11.36
N THR A 38 -16.44 -22.01 10.50
CA THR A 38 -17.07 -22.35 9.22
C THR A 38 -17.71 -23.74 9.20
N THR A 39 -17.60 -24.51 10.30
CA THR A 39 -18.27 -25.81 10.44
C THR A 39 -19.77 -25.75 10.15
N PRO A 40 -20.56 -24.77 10.67
CA PRO A 40 -21.99 -24.70 10.37
C PRO A 40 -22.29 -24.58 8.87
N LEU A 41 -21.47 -23.83 8.11
CA LEU A 41 -21.61 -23.73 6.66
C LEU A 41 -21.25 -25.06 5.97
N GLY A 42 -20.23 -25.76 6.47
CA GLY A 42 -19.88 -27.09 6.00
C GLY A 42 -21.00 -28.11 6.19
N ASP A 43 -21.69 -28.07 7.35
CA ASP A 43 -22.85 -28.93 7.62
C ASP A 43 -24.02 -28.61 6.70
N VAL A 44 -24.28 -27.32 6.42
CA VAL A 44 -25.29 -26.89 5.44
C VAL A 44 -24.95 -27.43 4.05
N LEU A 45 -23.68 -27.37 3.62
CA LEU A 45 -23.29 -27.91 2.32
C LEU A 45 -23.49 -29.42 2.22
N ASP A 46 -23.25 -30.19 3.30
CA ASP A 46 -23.53 -31.63 3.29
C ASP A 46 -25.02 -31.91 3.06
N VAL A 47 -25.90 -31.20 3.78
CA VAL A 47 -27.36 -31.33 3.60
C VAL A 47 -27.80 -30.93 2.19
N LEU A 48 -27.23 -29.84 1.66
CA LEU A 48 -27.56 -29.36 0.30
C LEU A 48 -27.04 -30.30 -0.79
N PHE A 49 -25.94 -31.02 -0.55
CA PHE A 49 -25.35 -31.95 -1.51
C PHE A 49 -25.88 -33.38 -1.41
N GLU A 50 -26.46 -33.78 -0.28
CA GLU A 50 -26.99 -35.14 -0.06
C GLU A 50 -27.92 -35.63 -1.19
N PRO A 51 -28.94 -34.86 -1.64
CA PRO A 51 -29.86 -35.32 -2.69
C PRO A 51 -29.20 -35.56 -4.05
N LEU A 52 -28.02 -34.98 -4.31
CA LEU A 52 -27.30 -35.19 -5.58
C LEU A 52 -26.72 -36.61 -5.72
N ASN A 53 -26.68 -37.39 -4.63
CA ASN A 53 -26.26 -38.78 -4.69
C ASN A 53 -27.33 -39.69 -5.30
N ASP A 54 -28.60 -39.29 -5.25
CA ASP A 54 -29.75 -40.11 -5.64
C ASP A 54 -30.27 -39.82 -7.06
N ILE A 55 -29.70 -38.82 -7.75
CA ILE A 55 -30.09 -38.45 -9.11
C ILE A 55 -29.20 -39.12 -10.18
N PRO A 56 -29.70 -39.28 -11.41
CA PRO A 56 -28.87 -39.75 -12.52
C PRO A 56 -27.60 -38.92 -12.68
N ARG A 57 -26.44 -39.58 -12.77
CA ARG A 57 -25.12 -38.93 -12.75
C ARG A 57 -24.97 -37.79 -13.75
N TYR A 58 -25.54 -37.94 -14.95
CA TYR A 58 -25.48 -36.90 -15.99
C TYR A 58 -26.18 -35.58 -15.60
N LEU A 59 -27.07 -35.58 -14.61
CA LEU A 59 -27.72 -34.38 -14.07
C LEU A 59 -26.90 -33.69 -12.97
N VAL A 60 -25.99 -34.41 -12.31
CA VAL A 60 -25.24 -33.91 -11.14
C VAL A 60 -24.50 -32.59 -11.42
N PRO A 61 -23.77 -32.41 -12.54
CA PRO A 61 -23.07 -31.14 -12.78
C PRO A 61 -23.97 -29.91 -12.78
N CYS A 62 -25.20 -30.03 -13.32
CA CYS A 62 -26.16 -28.93 -13.40
C CYS A 62 -26.68 -28.56 -12.00
N TYR A 63 -27.17 -29.54 -11.24
CA TYR A 63 -27.70 -29.28 -9.90
C TYR A 63 -26.60 -28.88 -8.92
N PHE A 64 -25.39 -29.44 -9.03
CA PHE A 64 -24.25 -29.02 -8.23
C PHE A 64 -23.93 -27.54 -8.46
N HIS A 65 -23.88 -27.12 -9.73
CA HIS A 65 -23.65 -25.74 -10.07
C HIS A 65 -24.75 -24.82 -9.54
N ALA A 66 -26.02 -25.18 -9.73
CA ALA A 66 -27.15 -24.40 -9.24
C ALA A 66 -27.10 -24.22 -7.72
N THR A 67 -26.89 -25.31 -6.97
CA THR A 67 -26.78 -25.28 -5.50
C THR A 67 -25.60 -24.42 -5.05
N LEU A 68 -24.40 -24.68 -5.56
CA LEU A 68 -23.20 -23.96 -5.14
C LEU A 68 -23.28 -22.47 -5.48
N THR A 69 -23.85 -22.11 -6.62
CA THR A 69 -24.01 -20.71 -7.04
C THR A 69 -24.90 -19.94 -6.07
N ARG A 70 -26.03 -20.53 -5.65
CA ARG A 70 -26.92 -19.88 -4.67
C ARG A 70 -26.25 -19.67 -3.33
N VAL A 71 -25.46 -20.64 -2.87
CA VAL A 71 -24.67 -20.48 -1.63
C VAL A 71 -23.64 -19.36 -1.78
N CYS A 72 -22.87 -19.35 -2.88
CA CYS A 72 -21.88 -18.30 -3.13
C CYS A 72 -22.51 -16.91 -3.26
N GLU A 73 -23.62 -16.77 -3.98
CA GLU A 73 -24.38 -15.51 -4.12
C GLU A 73 -24.84 -15.00 -2.75
N ALA A 74 -25.41 -15.88 -1.91
CA ALA A 74 -25.86 -15.52 -0.57
C ALA A 74 -24.71 -15.06 0.33
N LEU A 75 -23.56 -15.76 0.29
CA LEU A 75 -22.37 -15.37 1.07
C LEU A 75 -21.78 -14.04 0.60
N VAL A 76 -21.71 -13.83 -0.72
CA VAL A 76 -21.22 -12.57 -1.29
C VAL A 76 -22.15 -11.41 -0.93
N GLN A 77 -23.46 -11.61 -1.00
CA GLN A 77 -24.43 -10.61 -0.58
C GLN A 77 -24.29 -10.29 0.91
N GLN A 78 -24.15 -11.32 1.77
CA GLN A 78 -23.91 -11.14 3.20
C GLN A 78 -22.63 -10.34 3.47
N CYS A 79 -21.56 -10.55 2.69
CA CYS A 79 -20.36 -9.72 2.79
C CYS A 79 -20.66 -8.24 2.51
N TYR A 80 -21.47 -7.94 1.49
CA TYR A 80 -21.85 -6.56 1.16
C TYR A 80 -22.71 -5.92 2.24
N ASP A 81 -23.68 -6.65 2.77
CA ASP A 81 -24.58 -6.16 3.83
C ASP A 81 -23.84 -5.86 5.14
N MET A 82 -22.66 -6.44 5.34
CA MET A 82 -21.76 -6.18 6.47
C MET A 82 -20.77 -5.04 6.23
N MET A 83 -20.63 -4.57 5.00
CA MET A 83 -19.74 -3.46 4.65
C MET A 83 -20.43 -2.11 4.80
N SER A 84 -19.67 -1.01 4.64
CA SER A 84 -20.20 0.36 4.70
C SER A 84 -21.26 0.65 3.62
N ASP A 85 -22.03 1.72 3.83
CA ASP A 85 -23.01 2.23 2.87
C ASP A 85 -22.38 2.52 1.50
N PHE A 86 -21.13 3.00 1.48
CA PHE A 86 -20.37 3.20 0.24
C PHE A 86 -20.28 1.93 -0.62
N VAL A 87 -20.15 0.76 0.01
CA VAL A 87 -20.14 -0.52 -0.70
C VAL A 87 -21.54 -1.01 -0.99
N GLN A 88 -22.46 -0.93 -0.02
CA GLN A 88 -23.85 -1.40 -0.17
C GLN A 88 -24.59 -0.69 -1.32
N ASP A 89 -24.43 0.63 -1.42
CA ASP A 89 -25.03 1.47 -2.45
C ASP A 89 -24.11 1.65 -3.67
N GLY A 90 -22.89 1.10 -3.59
CA GLY A 90 -21.88 1.19 -4.64
C GLY A 90 -22.24 0.42 -5.91
N SER A 91 -21.61 0.83 -7.02
CA SER A 91 -21.71 0.12 -8.31
C SER A 91 -21.21 -1.33 -8.23
N SER A 92 -21.52 -2.15 -9.24
CA SER A 92 -20.98 -3.51 -9.36
C SER A 92 -19.45 -3.54 -9.32
N PHE A 93 -18.78 -2.47 -9.78
CA PHE A 93 -17.32 -2.38 -9.69
C PHE A 93 -16.84 -2.15 -8.26
N VAL A 94 -17.49 -1.24 -7.51
CA VAL A 94 -17.20 -1.01 -6.08
C VAL A 94 -17.38 -2.30 -5.30
N LYS A 95 -18.53 -2.97 -5.47
CA LYS A 95 -18.85 -4.24 -4.81
C LYS A 95 -17.85 -5.35 -5.14
N ALA A 96 -17.52 -5.54 -6.43
CA ALA A 96 -16.56 -6.55 -6.83
C ALA A 96 -15.17 -6.29 -6.25
N LEU A 97 -14.74 -5.02 -6.23
CA LEU A 97 -13.42 -4.62 -5.74
C LEU A 97 -13.32 -4.68 -4.21
N ALA A 98 -14.40 -4.36 -3.50
CA ALA A 98 -14.47 -4.45 -2.05
C ALA A 98 -14.25 -5.89 -1.53
N LEU A 99 -14.57 -6.92 -2.33
CA LEU A 99 -14.26 -8.32 -1.98
C LEU A 99 -12.76 -8.61 -1.91
N THR A 100 -11.89 -7.77 -2.49
CA THR A 100 -10.44 -7.85 -2.25
C THR A 100 -10.12 -7.68 -0.75
N SER A 101 -10.93 -6.93 0.01
CA SER A 101 -10.81 -6.87 1.48
C SER A 101 -10.93 -8.25 2.13
N VAL A 102 -11.89 -9.05 1.69
CA VAL A 102 -12.14 -10.41 2.22
C VAL A 102 -11.05 -11.38 1.75
N GLN A 103 -10.50 -11.19 0.55
CA GLN A 103 -9.37 -11.98 0.05
C GLN A 103 -8.10 -11.74 0.89
N MET A 104 -7.80 -10.48 1.21
CA MET A 104 -6.53 -10.09 1.84
C MET A 104 -6.58 -10.16 3.36
N GLY A 105 -7.70 -9.75 3.96
CA GLY A 105 -7.92 -9.72 5.39
C GLY A 105 -8.48 -11.03 5.92
N GLY A 106 -7.65 -11.82 6.59
CA GLY A 106 -8.05 -13.08 7.22
C GLY A 106 -7.17 -13.48 8.40
N ILE A 107 -7.63 -14.47 9.16
CA ILE A 107 -6.86 -15.08 10.24
C ILE A 107 -5.95 -16.16 9.66
N VAL A 108 -4.63 -15.97 9.80
CA VAL A 108 -3.62 -16.93 9.31
C VAL A 108 -2.67 -17.29 10.44
N ALA A 109 -2.74 -18.52 10.93
CA ALA A 109 -2.00 -18.99 12.11
C ALA A 109 -0.47 -18.86 11.95
N SER A 110 0.05 -18.99 10.73
CA SER A 110 1.49 -18.85 10.45
C SER A 110 1.97 -17.40 10.34
N ALA A 111 1.07 -16.42 10.44
CA ALA A 111 1.39 -15.00 10.27
C ALA A 111 0.52 -14.11 11.17
N PRO A 112 0.60 -14.28 12.50
CA PRO A 112 -0.19 -13.52 13.46
C PRO A 112 0.29 -12.07 13.57
N LEU A 113 -0.55 -11.21 14.17
CA LEU A 113 -0.08 -9.94 14.71
C LEU A 113 0.79 -10.19 15.97
N PRO A 114 1.68 -9.24 16.31
CA PRO A 114 2.28 -9.19 17.63
C PRO A 114 1.22 -9.15 18.74
N PRO A 115 1.53 -9.62 19.97
CA PRO A 115 0.59 -9.60 21.06
C PRO A 115 0.08 -8.18 21.34
N LEU A 116 -1.24 -8.00 21.24
CA LEU A 116 -1.91 -6.75 21.58
C LEU A 116 -1.99 -6.58 23.10
N SER A 117 -2.10 -5.32 23.57
CA SER A 117 -2.22 -5.03 25.00
C SER A 117 -3.48 -5.68 25.60
N SER A 118 -3.34 -6.24 26.81
CA SER A 118 -4.47 -6.69 27.61
C SER A 118 -5.30 -5.53 28.19
N SER A 119 -4.76 -4.31 28.14
CA SER A 119 -5.36 -3.07 28.63
C SER A 119 -6.05 -2.25 27.53
N LEU A 120 -6.34 -2.86 26.38
CA LEU A 120 -7.03 -2.18 25.27
C LEU A 120 -8.45 -1.73 25.66
N LEU A 121 -8.87 -0.60 25.11
CA LEU A 121 -10.27 -0.17 25.23
C LEU A 121 -11.19 -1.14 24.45
N PRO A 122 -12.42 -1.38 24.92
CA PRO A 122 -13.40 -2.16 24.16
C PRO A 122 -13.70 -1.55 22.78
N PRO A 123 -14.01 -2.37 21.75
CA PRO A 123 -14.06 -3.83 21.79
C PRO A 123 -12.65 -4.45 21.83
N LEU A 124 -12.53 -5.54 22.60
CA LEU A 124 -11.29 -6.30 22.73
C LEU A 124 -11.06 -7.16 21.48
N PRO A 125 -9.79 -7.40 21.09
CA PRO A 125 -9.49 -8.26 19.96
C PRO A 125 -9.92 -9.71 20.23
N PRO A 126 -10.28 -10.47 19.17
CA PRO A 126 -10.41 -11.92 19.29
C PRO A 126 -9.05 -12.56 19.65
N PRO A 127 -9.02 -13.83 20.11
CA PRO A 127 -7.78 -14.52 20.46
C PRO A 127 -6.72 -14.54 19.35
N VAL A 128 -7.15 -14.55 18.09
CA VAL A 128 -6.29 -14.36 16.93
C VAL A 128 -6.91 -13.29 16.05
N ALA A 129 -6.21 -12.18 15.88
CA ALA A 129 -6.67 -11.06 15.07
C ALA A 129 -6.45 -11.29 13.57
N VAL A 130 -7.26 -10.62 12.77
CA VAL A 130 -7.11 -10.56 11.31
C VAL A 130 -5.79 -9.87 10.95
N THR A 131 -5.10 -10.41 9.94
CA THR A 131 -3.92 -9.79 9.34
C THR A 131 -4.14 -9.57 7.84
N CYS A 132 -3.43 -8.61 7.25
CA CYS A 132 -3.54 -8.28 5.84
C CYS A 132 -2.41 -8.95 5.05
N ALA A 133 -2.76 -9.81 4.09
CA ALA A 133 -1.81 -10.23 3.06
C ALA A 133 -1.44 -9.02 2.19
N ALA A 134 -0.19 -8.96 1.73
CA ALA A 134 0.16 -8.08 0.61
C ALA A 134 -0.48 -8.57 -0.70
N GLY A 135 -0.56 -9.90 -0.87
CA GLY A 135 -0.85 -10.51 -2.17
C GLY A 135 -1.10 -12.00 -2.19
N LEU A 136 -1.94 -12.46 -3.12
CA LEU A 136 -2.14 -13.88 -3.36
C LEU A 136 -1.60 -14.33 -4.73
N PRO A 137 -0.94 -15.50 -4.80
CA PRO A 137 -0.64 -16.42 -3.69
C PRO A 137 0.68 -16.14 -2.96
N HIS A 138 1.59 -15.34 -3.54
CA HIS A 138 3.00 -15.29 -3.11
C HIS A 138 3.22 -14.71 -1.71
N PHE A 139 2.36 -13.79 -1.26
CA PHE A 139 2.50 -13.06 0.01
C PHE A 139 1.32 -13.33 0.96
N SER A 140 1.00 -14.62 1.14
CA SER A 140 -0.22 -15.06 1.81
C SER A 140 -0.01 -15.72 3.17
N THR A 141 1.19 -16.23 3.47
CA THR A 141 1.47 -17.04 4.68
C THR A 141 2.88 -16.83 5.22
N GLY A 142 3.11 -17.22 6.48
CA GLY A 142 4.43 -17.13 7.11
C GLY A 142 4.93 -15.69 7.23
N TYR A 143 6.25 -15.53 7.30
CA TYR A 143 6.88 -14.22 7.36
C TYR A 143 6.55 -13.34 6.13
N MET A 144 6.28 -13.95 4.97
CA MET A 144 5.99 -13.26 3.70
C MET A 144 4.59 -12.62 3.62
N ARG A 145 3.71 -12.81 4.61
CA ARG A 145 2.33 -12.29 4.54
C ARG A 145 2.23 -10.79 4.81
N ASN A 146 2.82 -10.36 5.93
CA ASN A 146 2.55 -9.07 6.54
C ASN A 146 3.70 -8.10 6.25
N TRP A 147 3.47 -7.22 5.27
CA TRP A 147 4.39 -6.15 4.91
C TRP A 147 3.81 -4.81 5.38
N GLY A 148 4.52 -4.07 6.23
CA GLY A 148 4.06 -2.82 6.83
C GLY A 148 3.69 -1.78 5.77
N ARG A 149 4.54 -1.64 4.75
CA ARG A 149 4.28 -0.76 3.60
C ARG A 149 2.95 -1.11 2.91
N ASP A 150 2.81 -2.34 2.41
CA ASP A 150 1.62 -2.79 1.68
C ASP A 150 0.38 -2.69 2.56
N THR A 151 0.50 -3.10 3.83
CA THR A 151 -0.60 -3.04 4.81
C THR A 151 -1.11 -1.62 4.95
N PHE A 152 -0.24 -0.64 5.18
CA PHE A 152 -0.66 0.75 5.42
C PHE A 152 -1.01 1.52 4.15
N ILE A 153 -0.54 1.10 2.97
CA ILE A 153 -1.10 1.59 1.71
C ILE A 153 -2.52 1.02 1.48
N ALA A 154 -2.75 -0.23 1.87
CA ALA A 154 -4.01 -0.93 1.61
C ALA A 154 -5.10 -0.73 2.68
N LEU A 155 -4.75 -0.32 3.90
CA LEU A 155 -5.67 -0.36 5.04
C LEU A 155 -6.86 0.57 4.85
N ARG A 156 -6.65 1.77 4.30
CA ARG A 156 -7.71 2.74 4.09
C ARG A 156 -8.79 2.20 3.16
N GLY A 157 -8.42 1.82 1.94
CA GLY A 157 -9.39 1.30 0.97
C GLY A 157 -9.98 -0.04 1.40
N LEU A 158 -9.18 -1.01 1.84
CA LEU A 158 -9.69 -2.35 2.13
C LEU A 158 -10.36 -2.51 3.50
N PHE A 159 -10.08 -1.66 4.49
CA PHE A 159 -10.66 -1.80 5.82
C PHE A 159 -11.48 -0.59 6.25
N LEU A 160 -11.01 0.65 6.06
CA LEU A 160 -11.77 1.82 6.50
C LEU A 160 -12.98 2.07 5.61
N LEU A 161 -12.78 2.14 4.29
CA LEU A 161 -13.87 2.38 3.35
C LEU A 161 -14.88 1.23 3.28
N THR A 162 -14.50 0.02 3.72
CA THR A 162 -15.40 -1.14 3.81
C THR A 162 -16.07 -1.28 5.19
N GLY A 163 -15.77 -0.41 6.16
CA GLY A 163 -16.36 -0.43 7.50
C GLY A 163 -15.71 -1.39 8.51
N ARG A 164 -14.59 -2.03 8.16
CA ARG A 164 -13.84 -2.97 9.01
C ARG A 164 -12.92 -2.26 10.02
N TYR A 165 -13.45 -1.26 10.73
CA TYR A 165 -12.68 -0.39 11.63
C TYR A 165 -12.02 -1.13 12.80
N GLN A 166 -12.66 -2.14 13.37
CA GLN A 166 -12.10 -2.87 14.52
C GLN A 166 -10.81 -3.61 14.15
N GLU A 167 -10.80 -4.27 12.99
CA GLU A 167 -9.62 -4.97 12.50
C GLU A 167 -8.51 -4.00 12.09
N ALA A 168 -8.86 -2.88 11.44
CA ALA A 168 -7.90 -1.82 11.12
C ALA A 168 -7.22 -1.28 12.39
N ARG A 169 -7.98 -1.05 13.46
CA ARG A 169 -7.45 -0.64 14.77
C ARG A 169 -6.45 -1.65 15.31
N PHE A 170 -6.78 -2.94 15.31
CA PHE A 170 -5.87 -3.98 15.80
C PHE A 170 -4.59 -4.08 14.98
N ILE A 171 -4.67 -3.94 13.66
CA ILE A 171 -3.50 -3.91 12.78
C ILE A 171 -2.61 -2.71 13.10
N ILE A 172 -3.19 -1.50 13.19
CA ILE A 172 -2.44 -0.26 13.55
C ILE A 172 -1.70 -0.44 14.87
N LEU A 173 -2.37 -0.95 15.90
CA LEU A 173 -1.82 -1.15 17.24
C LEU A 173 -0.78 -2.27 17.29
N GLY A 174 -0.98 -3.35 16.52
CA GLY A 174 -0.03 -4.46 16.42
C GLY A 174 1.32 -4.01 15.84
N PHE A 175 1.30 -3.25 14.75
CA PHE A 175 2.54 -2.66 14.20
C PHE A 175 3.13 -1.59 15.12
N ALA A 176 2.31 -0.78 15.80
CA ALA A 176 2.79 0.20 16.78
C ALA A 176 3.61 -0.46 17.91
N GLY A 177 3.23 -1.67 18.34
CA GLY A 177 3.97 -2.47 19.32
C GLY A 177 5.40 -2.82 18.91
N THR A 178 5.68 -2.74 17.60
CA THR A 178 6.99 -3.04 17.02
C THR A 178 7.82 -1.80 16.70
N LEU A 179 7.34 -0.57 16.90
CA LEU A 179 8.12 0.64 16.56
C LEU A 179 9.53 0.57 17.18
N ARG A 180 10.57 0.73 16.36
CA ARG A 180 11.99 0.73 16.76
C ARG A 180 12.80 1.64 15.85
N HIS A 181 13.81 2.32 16.37
CA HIS A 181 14.60 3.32 15.62
C HIS A 181 13.73 4.48 15.08
N GLY A 182 12.54 4.69 15.65
CA GLY A 182 11.51 5.57 15.09
C GLY A 182 10.82 5.04 13.84
N LEU A 183 11.00 3.76 13.48
CA LEU A 183 10.49 3.12 12.27
C LEU A 183 9.46 2.03 12.59
N ILE A 184 8.52 1.83 11.67
CA ILE A 184 7.66 0.66 11.58
C ILE A 184 8.33 -0.34 10.62
N PRO A 185 8.36 -1.64 10.94
CA PRO A 185 9.06 -2.62 10.12
C PRO A 185 8.39 -2.83 8.76
N ASN A 186 9.19 -3.20 7.75
CA ASN A 186 8.65 -3.66 6.49
C ASN A 186 8.12 -5.08 6.65
N LEU A 187 8.99 -6.02 7.02
CA LEU A 187 8.59 -7.40 7.32
C LEU A 187 8.16 -7.49 8.79
N LEU A 188 6.92 -7.91 9.07
CA LEU A 188 6.45 -7.98 10.46
C LEU A 188 6.89 -9.25 11.20
N ASP A 189 6.74 -10.43 10.58
CA ASP A 189 6.99 -11.77 11.16
C ASP A 189 6.53 -11.93 12.63
N GLY A 190 5.26 -11.60 12.90
CA GLY A 190 4.68 -11.66 14.26
C GLY A 190 5.29 -10.69 15.27
N GLY A 191 6.18 -9.79 14.83
CA GLY A 191 6.87 -8.76 15.61
C GLY A 191 8.25 -9.15 16.09
N TYR A 192 8.56 -10.45 16.25
CA TYR A 192 9.78 -10.90 16.92
C TYR A 192 11.02 -10.87 16.02
N ASN A 193 10.87 -11.25 14.74
CA ASN A 193 11.94 -11.17 13.74
C ASN A 193 11.65 -10.08 12.69
N ALA A 194 10.99 -9.01 13.13
CA ALA A 194 10.62 -7.91 12.24
C ALA A 194 11.88 -7.24 11.64
N ARG A 195 11.81 -6.84 10.38
CA ARG A 195 12.92 -6.20 9.65
C ARG A 195 12.65 -4.72 9.39
N TYR A 196 13.59 -3.87 9.77
CA TYR A 196 13.50 -2.39 9.68
C TYR A 196 14.39 -1.86 8.55
N ASN A 197 14.24 -2.42 7.35
CA ASN A 197 14.97 -2.03 6.15
C ASN A 197 14.23 -0.99 5.30
N CYS A 198 13.05 -0.55 5.73
CA CYS A 198 12.26 0.47 5.06
C CYS A 198 12.17 1.74 5.91
N ARG A 199 12.14 2.90 5.24
CA ARG A 199 11.92 4.21 5.86
C ARG A 199 10.55 4.80 5.56
N ASP A 200 9.74 4.13 4.73
CA ASP A 200 8.44 4.61 4.28
C ASP A 200 7.26 4.06 5.09
N ALA A 201 7.32 2.82 5.59
CA ALA A 201 6.22 2.18 6.31
C ALA A 201 5.73 2.99 7.52
N VAL A 202 6.62 3.69 8.24
CA VAL A 202 6.24 4.55 9.37
C VAL A 202 5.37 5.73 8.94
N TRP A 203 5.68 6.35 7.79
CA TRP A 203 4.92 7.49 7.28
C TRP A 203 3.57 7.06 6.71
N TRP A 204 3.51 5.87 6.11
CA TRP A 204 2.24 5.24 5.75
C TRP A 204 1.40 4.88 6.96
N TRP A 205 2.01 4.34 8.02
CA TRP A 205 1.33 4.05 9.29
C TRP A 205 0.75 5.31 9.93
N LEU A 206 1.52 6.40 9.99
CA LEU A 206 1.06 7.70 10.52
C LEU A 206 -0.08 8.29 9.69
N TYR A 207 0.05 8.27 8.36
CA TYR A 207 -1.02 8.73 7.46
C TYR A 207 -2.28 7.87 7.58
N THR A 208 -2.14 6.55 7.71
CA THR A 208 -3.27 5.64 7.91
C THR A 208 -3.95 5.88 9.25
N LEU A 209 -3.18 6.16 10.30
CA LEU A 209 -3.73 6.54 11.60
C LEU A 209 -4.52 7.86 11.51
N GLN A 210 -4.02 8.84 10.78
CA GLN A 210 -4.80 10.05 10.46
C GLN A 210 -6.11 9.71 9.73
N CYS A 211 -6.07 8.85 8.72
CA CYS A 211 -7.28 8.39 8.03
C CYS A 211 -8.24 7.66 8.98
N TYR A 212 -7.74 6.80 9.85
CA TYR A 212 -8.54 6.10 10.86
C TYR A 212 -9.25 7.09 11.78
N VAL A 213 -8.52 8.07 12.33
CA VAL A 213 -9.08 9.08 13.23
C VAL A 213 -10.19 9.89 12.55
N ASN A 214 -10.06 10.14 11.24
CA ASN A 214 -11.04 10.90 10.47
C ASN A 214 -12.25 10.08 10.00
N GLU A 215 -12.07 8.81 9.68
CA GLU A 215 -13.09 7.97 9.03
C GLU A 215 -13.79 7.00 9.98
N ALA A 216 -13.13 6.56 11.06
CA ALA A 216 -13.73 5.62 12.00
C ALA A 216 -14.66 6.35 13.00
N PRO A 217 -15.80 5.73 13.40
CA PRO A 217 -16.63 6.24 14.48
C PRO A 217 -15.81 6.38 15.78
N ASN A 218 -15.83 7.57 16.38
CA ASN A 218 -14.99 7.91 17.54
C ASN A 218 -13.49 7.61 17.33
N GLY A 219 -13.00 7.76 16.09
CA GLY A 219 -11.64 7.37 15.70
C GLY A 219 -10.53 7.99 16.56
N LEU A 220 -10.72 9.19 17.09
CA LEU A 220 -9.76 9.87 17.96
C LEU A 220 -9.40 9.05 19.23
N ALA A 221 -10.32 8.22 19.72
CA ALA A 221 -10.12 7.41 20.93
C ALA A 221 -8.94 6.43 20.79
N ILE A 222 -8.58 6.02 19.57
CA ILE A 222 -7.45 5.11 19.33
C ILE A 222 -6.13 5.68 19.87
N LEU A 223 -5.96 7.00 19.93
CA LEU A 223 -4.75 7.63 20.45
C LEU A 223 -4.50 7.29 21.93
N GLN A 224 -5.56 6.99 22.68
CA GLN A 224 -5.49 6.61 24.09
C GLN A 224 -5.31 5.10 24.31
N ASP A 225 -5.40 4.29 23.25
CA ASP A 225 -5.22 2.85 23.39
C ASP A 225 -3.83 2.50 23.86
N LYS A 226 -3.76 1.50 24.74
CA LYS A 226 -2.50 0.93 25.18
C LYS A 226 -1.93 0.05 24.08
N VAL A 227 -0.73 0.42 23.64
CA VAL A 227 0.10 -0.37 22.75
C VAL A 227 1.05 -1.18 23.61
N ASN A 228 1.03 -2.50 23.43
CA ASN A 228 2.03 -3.37 24.02
C ASN A 228 3.35 -3.25 23.25
N ARG A 229 4.33 -2.55 23.82
CA ARG A 229 5.66 -2.37 23.25
C ARG A 229 6.47 -3.64 23.43
N LEU A 230 6.73 -4.30 22.32
CA LEU A 230 7.60 -5.48 22.28
C LEU A 230 9.07 -5.09 22.49
N PHE A 231 9.45 -3.89 22.03
CA PHE A 231 10.79 -3.34 22.14
C PHE A 231 10.74 -1.89 22.62
N PRO A 232 10.71 -1.64 23.95
CA PRO A 232 10.59 -0.29 24.50
C PRO A 232 11.82 0.59 24.22
N THR A 233 12.98 0.00 23.93
CA THR A 233 14.16 0.71 23.42
C THR A 233 14.76 -0.04 22.24
N ASP A 234 15.58 0.64 21.43
CA ASP A 234 16.21 0.05 20.23
C ASP A 234 16.99 -1.24 20.51
N ASP A 235 17.73 -1.24 21.63
CA ASP A 235 18.61 -2.34 22.03
C ASP A 235 17.95 -3.31 23.04
N SER A 236 16.66 -3.13 23.33
CA SER A 236 15.96 -4.01 24.25
C SER A 236 15.73 -5.41 23.65
N GLU A 237 15.75 -6.41 24.53
CA GLU A 237 15.17 -7.71 24.23
C GLU A 237 13.64 -7.63 24.22
N ALA A 238 13.01 -8.61 23.57
CA ALA A 238 11.55 -8.67 23.49
C ALA A 238 10.94 -8.72 24.90
N THR A 239 10.08 -7.76 25.21
CA THR A 239 9.40 -7.61 26.49
C THR A 239 7.95 -7.16 26.27
N SER A 240 7.24 -6.78 27.32
CA SER A 240 5.87 -6.26 27.24
C SER A 240 5.73 -5.05 28.15
N VAL A 241 5.55 -3.88 27.55
CA VAL A 241 5.34 -2.61 28.25
C VAL A 241 4.20 -1.87 27.58
N ASP A 242 3.12 -1.59 28.32
CA ASP A 242 2.01 -0.79 27.81
C ASP A 242 2.38 0.70 27.79
N GLN A 243 2.21 1.35 26.63
CA GLN A 243 2.22 2.80 26.51
C GLN A 243 1.07 3.28 25.62
N PRO A 244 0.48 4.46 25.86
CA PRO A 244 -0.53 5.03 24.96
C PRO A 244 -0.03 5.17 23.52
N LEU A 245 -0.92 4.96 22.55
CA LEU A 245 -0.58 5.11 21.13
C LEU A 245 -0.05 6.51 20.80
N TYR A 246 -0.59 7.58 21.41
CA TYR A 246 -0.08 8.94 21.18
C TYR A 246 1.40 9.09 21.57
N GLU A 247 1.91 8.32 22.54
CA GLU A 247 3.35 8.33 22.90
C GLU A 247 4.18 7.59 21.88
N VAL A 248 3.67 6.50 21.30
CA VAL A 248 4.34 5.79 20.18
C VAL A 248 4.43 6.70 18.96
N VAL A 249 3.37 7.44 18.66
CA VAL A 249 3.34 8.44 17.58
C VAL A 249 4.39 9.52 17.84
N GLN A 250 4.44 10.07 19.06
CA GLN A 250 5.43 11.06 19.45
C GLN A 250 6.86 10.52 19.29
N GLU A 251 7.12 9.30 19.77
CA GLU A 251 8.41 8.64 19.65
C GLU A 251 8.83 8.54 18.17
N ALA A 252 7.94 8.10 17.28
CA ALA A 252 8.23 7.94 15.86
C ALA A 252 8.72 9.26 15.21
N VAL A 253 8.00 10.36 15.44
CA VAL A 253 8.33 11.67 14.83
C VAL A 253 9.52 12.34 15.50
N GLU A 254 9.67 12.23 16.83
CA GLU A 254 10.78 12.81 17.57
C GLU A 254 12.10 12.12 17.25
N ARG A 255 12.09 10.81 17.02
CA ARG A 255 13.28 10.05 16.61
C ARG A 255 13.76 10.46 15.22
N HIS A 256 12.85 10.67 14.26
CA HIS A 256 13.20 11.25 12.97
C HIS A 256 13.78 12.66 13.11
N PHE A 257 13.20 13.49 13.98
CA PHE A 257 13.67 14.85 14.20
C PHE A 257 15.06 14.91 14.86
N GLN A 258 15.32 13.99 15.80
CA GLN A 258 16.64 13.78 16.41
C GLN A 258 17.69 13.36 15.38
N GLY A 259 17.28 12.57 14.39
CA GLY A 259 18.17 11.89 13.46
C GLY A 259 18.71 10.60 14.07
N VAL A 260 18.54 9.50 13.36
CA VAL A 260 18.95 8.16 13.81
C VAL A 260 19.96 7.60 12.83
N VAL A 261 21.07 7.10 13.37
CA VAL A 261 22.06 6.31 12.64
C VAL A 261 22.15 4.96 13.34
N PHE A 262 21.89 3.89 12.61
CA PHE A 262 21.91 2.54 13.17
C PHE A 262 22.31 1.52 12.11
N ARG A 263 22.79 0.36 12.55
CA ARG A 263 23.01 -0.80 11.70
C ARG A 263 21.87 -1.79 11.94
N GLU A 264 21.31 -2.37 10.87
CA GLU A 264 20.24 -3.38 11.01
C GLU A 264 20.64 -4.48 11.99
N ARG A 265 19.75 -4.80 12.94
CA ARG A 265 19.95 -5.89 13.89
C ARG A 265 20.14 -7.19 13.10
N ASN A 266 21.15 -7.97 13.46
CA ASN A 266 21.52 -9.22 12.81
C ASN A 266 22.03 -9.06 11.36
N ALA A 267 22.56 -7.87 11.01
CA ALA A 267 23.14 -7.57 9.71
C ALA A 267 24.10 -8.67 9.21
N GLY A 268 23.87 -9.10 7.97
CA GLY A 268 24.59 -10.21 7.33
C GLY A 268 23.64 -11.10 6.54
N THR A 269 24.19 -12.22 6.04
CA THR A 269 23.49 -13.15 5.15
C THR A 269 22.28 -13.83 5.77
N ALA A 270 22.15 -13.80 7.09
CA ALA A 270 21.00 -14.34 7.82
C ALA A 270 19.70 -13.56 7.56
N ILE A 271 19.79 -12.25 7.32
CA ILE A 271 18.61 -11.39 7.07
C ILE A 271 18.52 -10.88 5.63
N ASP A 272 19.64 -10.89 4.90
CA ASP A 272 19.68 -10.52 3.48
C ASP A 272 20.82 -11.22 2.74
N ALA A 273 20.48 -12.06 1.77
CA ALA A 273 21.45 -12.89 1.04
C ALA A 273 22.28 -12.11 -0.02
N HIS A 274 21.93 -10.86 -0.30
CA HIS A 274 22.49 -10.12 -1.43
C HIS A 274 23.10 -8.78 -1.03
N MET A 275 22.51 -8.09 -0.07
CA MET A 275 22.94 -6.77 0.38
C MET A 275 24.41 -6.75 0.84
N VAL A 276 25.14 -5.73 0.41
CA VAL A 276 26.52 -5.47 0.87
C VAL A 276 26.52 -4.90 2.29
N SER A 277 27.66 -4.97 2.99
CA SER A 277 27.76 -4.55 4.40
C SER A 277 27.24 -3.12 4.67
N GLN A 278 27.51 -2.19 3.74
CA GLN A 278 27.09 -0.79 3.83
C GLN A 278 25.58 -0.60 3.65
N GLY A 279 24.89 -1.55 3.01
CA GLY A 279 23.43 -1.49 2.83
C GLY A 279 22.67 -1.63 4.15
N PHE A 280 23.25 -2.33 5.13
CA PHE A 280 22.68 -2.49 6.46
C PHE A 280 22.81 -1.23 7.35
N ASP A 281 23.65 -0.27 6.95
CA ASP A 281 23.87 0.96 7.70
C ASP A 281 22.83 1.99 7.28
N ASN A 282 21.99 2.42 8.22
CA ASN A 282 20.87 3.30 7.97
C ASN A 282 21.08 4.65 8.64
N GLN A 283 20.73 5.71 7.91
CA GLN A 283 20.63 7.07 8.41
C GLN A 283 19.25 7.60 8.03
N ILE A 284 18.55 8.17 9.00
CA ILE A 284 17.28 8.88 8.80
C ILE A 284 17.31 10.19 9.59
N GLY A 285 16.61 11.21 9.11
CA GLY A 285 16.58 12.50 9.79
C GLY A 285 15.63 13.50 9.17
N VAL A 286 15.64 14.72 9.74
CA VAL A 286 14.92 15.89 9.22
C VAL A 286 15.93 16.98 8.86
N HIS A 287 15.86 17.46 7.62
CA HIS A 287 16.75 18.51 7.13
C HIS A 287 16.43 19.84 7.85
N PRO A 288 17.43 20.50 8.48
CA PRO A 288 17.19 21.62 9.40
C PRO A 288 16.62 22.87 8.73
N VAL A 289 16.87 23.06 7.43
CA VAL A 289 16.39 24.22 6.70
C VAL A 289 15.02 23.94 6.10
N THR A 290 14.90 22.84 5.36
CA THR A 290 13.70 22.56 4.55
C THR A 290 12.60 21.83 5.33
N GLY A 291 12.95 21.19 6.45
CA GLY A 291 12.03 20.32 7.18
C GLY A 291 11.75 18.98 6.49
N PHE A 292 12.39 18.68 5.36
CA PHE A 292 12.18 17.41 4.67
C PHE A 292 12.74 16.24 5.46
N VAL A 293 11.97 15.15 5.50
CA VAL A 293 12.47 13.87 5.98
C VAL A 293 13.41 13.28 4.94
N PHE A 294 14.59 12.86 5.36
CA PHE A 294 15.59 12.26 4.50
C PHE A 294 16.10 10.95 5.11
N GLY A 295 16.72 10.11 4.27
CA GLY A 295 17.44 8.94 4.76
C GLY A 295 17.83 7.97 3.68
N GLY A 296 18.40 6.84 4.09
CA GLY A 296 18.95 5.82 3.19
C GLY A 296 20.36 6.15 2.70
N ASN A 297 20.86 5.30 1.81
CA ASN A 297 22.13 5.51 1.10
C ASN A 297 22.09 4.76 -0.26
N GLN A 298 23.11 4.95 -1.10
CA GLN A 298 23.20 4.32 -2.42
C GLN A 298 23.19 2.77 -2.43
N TRP A 299 23.39 2.12 -1.28
CA TRP A 299 23.50 0.68 -1.11
C TRP A 299 22.25 0.05 -0.49
N ASN A 300 21.19 0.83 -0.22
CA ASN A 300 19.97 0.32 0.39
C ASN A 300 18.68 0.72 -0.35
N CYS A 301 17.58 0.10 0.10
CA CYS A 301 16.30 0.09 -0.58
C CYS A 301 15.18 0.55 0.38
N GLY A 302 15.29 1.77 0.93
CA GLY A 302 14.40 2.24 1.99
C GLY A 302 12.95 2.53 1.56
N THR A 303 12.66 2.65 0.27
CA THR A 303 11.33 3.01 -0.25
C THR A 303 10.69 1.83 -0.99
N TRP A 304 9.42 1.90 -1.36
CA TRP A 304 8.71 0.85 -2.11
C TRP A 304 9.36 0.38 -3.41
N MET A 305 10.22 1.20 -4.02
CA MET A 305 11.04 0.79 -5.15
C MET A 305 12.30 0.05 -4.67
N ASP A 306 12.13 -1.13 -4.06
CA ASP A 306 13.12 -1.77 -3.18
C ASP A 306 13.93 -2.94 -3.78
N LYS A 307 13.96 -3.07 -5.11
CA LYS A 307 14.71 -4.16 -5.75
C LYS A 307 16.22 -4.09 -5.47
N MET A 308 16.70 -5.00 -4.61
CA MET A 308 18.11 -5.31 -4.43
C MET A 308 18.60 -6.26 -5.53
N GLY A 309 19.63 -5.86 -6.27
CA GLY A 309 20.23 -6.70 -7.31
C GLY A 309 20.85 -7.96 -6.72
N SER A 310 20.74 -9.07 -7.45
CA SER A 310 21.18 -10.39 -6.98
C SER A 310 21.98 -11.19 -8.01
N SER A 311 22.21 -10.67 -9.23
CA SER A 311 22.96 -11.38 -10.26
C SER A 311 24.46 -11.15 -10.09
N GLU A 312 25.19 -12.23 -9.82
CA GLU A 312 26.66 -12.22 -9.87
C GLU A 312 27.15 -12.10 -11.31
N ARG A 313 26.50 -12.81 -12.23
CA ARG A 313 26.83 -12.85 -13.66
C ARG A 313 26.77 -11.47 -14.30
N ALA A 314 25.72 -10.70 -14.00
CA ALA A 314 25.55 -9.34 -14.51
C ALA A 314 26.23 -8.28 -13.63
N GLY A 315 26.90 -8.66 -12.53
CA GLY A 315 27.60 -7.73 -11.63
C GLY A 315 26.69 -6.80 -10.82
N THR A 316 25.42 -7.17 -10.62
CA THR A 316 24.42 -6.36 -9.91
C THR A 316 24.20 -6.79 -8.45
N LYS A 317 24.75 -7.93 -8.02
CA LYS A 317 24.58 -8.44 -6.65
C LYS A 317 24.95 -7.39 -5.60
N GLY A 318 23.99 -7.11 -4.71
CA GLY A 318 24.14 -6.16 -3.60
C GLY A 318 24.06 -4.69 -4.00
N ARG A 319 23.68 -4.39 -5.25
CA ARG A 319 23.41 -3.02 -5.72
C ARG A 319 21.90 -2.80 -5.85
N PRO A 320 21.33 -1.78 -5.20
CA PRO A 320 19.95 -1.38 -5.46
C PRO A 320 19.73 -0.97 -6.92
N ALA A 321 18.58 -1.33 -7.49
CA ALA A 321 18.20 -0.91 -8.84
C ALA A 321 17.68 0.52 -8.92
N SER A 322 17.14 1.01 -7.82
CA SER A 322 16.56 2.34 -7.67
C SER A 322 16.73 2.82 -6.24
N PRO A 323 17.98 3.10 -5.79
CA PRO A 323 18.18 3.71 -4.49
C PRO A 323 17.49 5.08 -4.48
N ARG A 324 16.59 5.29 -3.51
CA ARG A 324 15.83 6.53 -3.33
C ARG A 324 16.15 7.14 -1.97
N ASP A 325 17.45 7.32 -1.78
CA ASP A 325 18.01 8.00 -0.63
C ASP A 325 17.83 9.52 -0.73
N GLY A 326 18.13 10.24 0.36
CA GLY A 326 17.76 11.65 0.47
C GLY A 326 16.26 11.80 0.75
N SER A 327 15.63 12.84 0.20
CA SER A 327 14.22 13.17 0.46
C SER A 327 13.32 12.68 -0.67
N ALA A 328 12.77 11.47 -0.55
CA ALA A 328 11.81 10.93 -1.52
C ALA A 328 10.49 11.72 -1.46
N VAL A 329 9.93 12.05 -2.63
CA VAL A 329 8.80 12.98 -2.76
C VAL A 329 7.57 12.56 -1.94
N GLU A 330 7.24 11.27 -1.93
CA GLU A 330 6.09 10.75 -1.19
C GLU A 330 6.30 10.84 0.33
N LEU A 331 7.53 10.72 0.82
CA LEU A 331 7.84 10.82 2.25
C LEU A 331 7.81 12.27 2.74
N VAL A 332 8.21 13.21 1.88
CA VAL A 332 7.99 14.64 2.16
C VAL A 332 6.49 14.95 2.21
N GLY A 333 5.69 14.41 1.29
CA GLY A 333 4.23 14.55 1.32
C GLY A 333 3.58 13.94 2.56
N LEU A 334 3.91 12.68 2.88
CA LEU A 334 3.35 11.97 4.04
C LEU A 334 3.79 12.62 5.37
N SER A 335 5.04 13.08 5.47
CA SER A 335 5.49 13.83 6.64
C SER A 335 4.77 15.17 6.76
N LYS A 336 4.55 15.91 5.66
CA LYS A 336 3.71 17.12 5.65
C LYS A 336 2.30 16.86 6.18
N ALA A 337 1.65 15.80 5.69
CA ALA A 337 0.31 15.41 6.13
C ALA A 337 0.27 15.08 7.63
N THR A 338 1.30 14.38 8.11
CA THR A 338 1.46 14.01 9.52
C THR A 338 1.66 15.25 10.40
N VAL A 339 2.62 16.13 10.09
CA VAL A 339 2.91 17.30 10.95
C VAL A 339 1.76 18.30 10.95
N ARG A 340 1.07 18.47 9.81
CA ARG A 340 -0.19 19.23 9.74
C ARG A 340 -1.22 18.65 10.69
N TRP A 341 -1.45 17.34 10.64
CA TRP A 341 -2.41 16.65 11.49
C TRP A 341 -2.09 16.79 12.98
N LEU A 342 -0.83 16.58 13.36
CA LEU A 342 -0.41 16.74 14.76
C LEU A 342 -0.52 18.18 15.24
N ALA A 343 -0.21 19.18 14.38
CA ALA A 343 -0.43 20.59 14.70
C ALA A 343 -1.92 20.89 14.94
N GLU A 344 -2.82 20.36 14.10
CA GLU A 344 -4.27 20.51 14.24
C GLU A 344 -4.81 19.86 15.52
N LEU A 345 -4.37 18.63 15.84
CA LEU A 345 -4.77 17.95 17.07
C LEU A 345 -4.25 18.67 18.31
N ASN A 346 -2.99 19.10 18.31
CA ASN A 346 -2.43 19.84 19.43
C ASN A 346 -3.19 21.16 19.66
N LYS A 347 -3.50 21.90 18.59
CA LYS A 347 -4.28 23.14 18.65
C LYS A 347 -5.68 22.94 19.25
N LYS A 348 -6.29 21.77 19.03
CA LYS A 348 -7.59 21.39 19.62
C LYS A 348 -7.48 20.88 21.07
N GLY A 349 -6.28 20.59 21.55
CA GLY A 349 -6.05 19.96 22.86
C GLY A 349 -6.16 18.43 22.85
N ASP A 350 -6.29 17.82 21.67
CA ASP A 350 -6.46 16.38 21.48
C ASP A 350 -5.13 15.61 21.39
N TYR A 351 -4.00 16.33 21.31
CA TYR A 351 -2.65 15.76 21.31
C TYR A 351 -1.74 16.53 22.27
N PRO A 352 -1.07 15.86 23.24
CA PRO A 352 -0.44 16.54 24.37
C PRO A 352 0.88 17.25 24.01
N TYR A 353 1.51 16.90 22.88
CA TYR A 353 2.80 17.47 22.49
C TYR A 353 2.63 18.60 21.48
N ALA A 354 3.27 19.74 21.73
CA ALA A 354 3.25 20.89 20.82
C ALA A 354 4.22 20.76 19.63
N GLY A 355 5.15 19.79 19.68
CA GLY A 355 6.21 19.65 18.69
C GLY A 355 7.24 18.59 19.05
N VAL A 356 8.44 18.76 18.51
CA VAL A 356 9.58 17.83 18.62
C VAL A 356 10.85 18.56 19.05
N SER A 357 11.72 17.86 19.75
CA SER A 357 13.04 18.36 20.17
C SER A 357 14.15 17.45 19.69
N ARG A 358 15.33 18.03 19.45
CA ARG A 358 16.57 17.29 19.28
C ARG A 358 17.68 17.89 20.10
N THR A 359 18.57 17.03 20.57
CA THR A 359 19.81 17.42 21.25
C THR A 359 20.97 17.21 20.30
N CYS A 360 21.66 18.29 19.96
CA CYS A 360 22.87 18.28 19.13
C CYS A 360 24.07 17.70 19.91
N GLN A 361 25.13 17.33 19.20
CA GLN A 361 26.33 16.74 19.80
C GLN A 361 27.05 17.70 20.78
N ASP A 362 26.92 19.00 20.58
CA ASP A 362 27.44 20.05 21.46
C ASP A 362 26.56 20.30 22.70
N GLY A 363 25.47 19.53 22.86
CA GLY A 363 24.49 19.67 23.94
C GLY A 363 23.40 20.71 23.67
N THR A 364 23.47 21.44 22.55
CA THR A 364 22.45 22.44 22.19
C THR A 364 21.12 21.75 21.88
N ARG A 365 20.02 22.20 22.50
CA ARG A 365 18.67 21.74 22.16
C ARG A 365 18.05 22.62 21.08
N VAL A 366 17.54 22.00 20.02
CA VAL A 366 16.71 22.62 19.00
C VAL A 366 15.33 22.02 19.09
N SER A 367 14.30 22.85 19.16
CA SER A 367 12.90 22.39 19.22
C SER A 367 12.09 23.12 18.16
N TRP A 368 11.20 22.41 17.49
CA TRP A 368 10.19 22.99 16.58
C TRP A 368 8.81 22.59 17.07
N THR A 369 7.89 23.53 17.05
CA THR A 369 6.46 23.21 17.08
C THR A 369 6.07 22.46 15.81
N TYR A 370 4.97 21.70 15.86
CA TYR A 370 4.45 21.05 14.65
C TYR A 370 4.06 22.07 13.57
N GLU A 371 3.58 23.26 13.96
CA GLU A 371 3.28 24.36 13.02
C GLU A 371 4.54 24.91 12.34
N GLU A 372 5.64 25.07 13.07
CA GLU A 372 6.92 25.50 12.48
C GLU A 372 7.48 24.46 11.51
N TRP A 373 7.42 23.17 11.87
CA TRP A 373 7.84 22.11 10.97
C TRP A 373 6.96 22.06 9.71
N ASN A 374 5.64 22.13 9.88
CA ASN A 374 4.66 22.22 8.81
C ASN A 374 4.97 23.38 7.84
N ALA A 375 5.25 24.57 8.38
CA ALA A 375 5.57 25.77 7.61
C ALA A 375 6.92 25.67 6.86
N LYS A 376 7.93 25.03 7.45
CA LYS A 376 9.23 24.80 6.77
C LYS A 376 9.08 23.94 5.53
N ILE A 377 8.35 22.82 5.64
CA ILE A 377 8.09 21.95 4.48
C ILE A 377 7.30 22.73 3.44
N GLN A 378 6.26 23.46 3.86
CA GLN A 378 5.41 24.26 2.97
C GLN A 378 6.21 25.28 2.15
N ALA A 379 7.13 26.01 2.78
CA ALA A 379 7.94 27.03 2.12
C ALA A 379 9.01 26.44 1.19
N SER A 380 9.43 25.20 1.45
CA SER A 380 10.57 24.59 0.76
C SER A 380 10.16 23.68 -0.40
N PHE A 381 8.97 23.08 -0.38
CA PHE A 381 8.62 22.02 -1.33
C PHE A 381 8.72 22.42 -2.80
N GLU A 382 7.94 23.42 -3.23
CA GLU A 382 7.91 23.86 -4.62
C GLU A 382 9.30 24.28 -5.14
N PRO A 383 10.06 25.18 -4.47
CA PRO A 383 11.39 25.58 -4.94
C PRO A 383 12.37 24.41 -5.14
N HIS A 384 12.24 23.35 -4.35
CA HIS A 384 13.19 22.23 -4.38
C HIS A 384 12.75 21.07 -5.27
N PHE A 385 11.45 20.86 -5.48
CA PHE A 385 10.93 19.72 -6.26
C PHE A 385 10.42 20.10 -7.65
N TRP A 386 9.93 21.31 -7.87
CA TRP A 386 9.34 21.69 -9.16
C TRP A 386 10.41 22.08 -10.19
N ILE A 387 10.35 21.43 -11.36
CA ILE A 387 11.13 21.80 -12.54
C ILE A 387 10.19 22.46 -13.55
N PRO A 388 10.22 23.80 -13.72
CA PRO A 388 9.24 24.53 -14.51
C PRO A 388 9.32 24.17 -15.99
N LEU A 389 8.17 24.07 -16.66
CA LEU A 389 8.07 23.75 -18.09
C LEU A 389 8.89 24.72 -18.97
N ALA A 390 8.86 26.01 -18.65
CA ALA A 390 9.62 27.07 -19.32
C ALA A 390 10.16 28.07 -18.29
N GLY A 391 11.16 28.87 -18.68
CA GLY A 391 11.77 29.89 -17.82
C GLY A 391 13.00 29.41 -17.03
N PRO A 392 13.54 30.26 -16.14
CA PRO A 392 14.69 29.89 -15.31
C PRO A 392 14.31 28.82 -14.29
N LEU A 393 15.30 28.02 -13.87
CA LEU A 393 15.15 27.13 -12.72
C LEU A 393 15.25 27.92 -11.42
N ALA A 394 14.72 27.35 -10.34
CA ALA A 394 14.82 27.95 -9.02
C ALA A 394 16.29 28.10 -8.58
N PRO A 395 16.65 29.14 -7.79
CA PRO A 395 18.00 29.28 -7.25
C PRO A 395 18.48 28.07 -6.42
N GLU A 396 17.54 27.32 -5.84
CA GLU A 396 17.76 26.09 -5.09
C GLU A 396 18.14 24.89 -5.98
N GLU A 397 18.00 25.03 -7.30
CA GLU A 397 18.36 24.00 -8.26
C GLU A 397 19.89 23.96 -8.46
N THR A 398 20.50 22.84 -8.06
CA THR A 398 21.95 22.68 -7.98
C THR A 398 22.55 21.93 -9.16
N ARG A 399 21.74 21.16 -9.91
CA ARG A 399 22.20 20.32 -11.04
C ARG A 399 21.31 20.50 -12.27
N PRO A 400 21.24 21.73 -12.83
CA PRO A 400 20.50 22.01 -14.06
C PRO A 400 20.94 21.13 -15.25
N ASP A 401 22.20 20.67 -15.23
CA ASP A 401 22.79 19.81 -16.25
C ASP A 401 22.21 18.39 -16.29
N LEU A 402 21.54 17.94 -15.21
CA LEU A 402 20.94 16.61 -15.09
C LEU A 402 19.43 16.58 -15.35
N VAL A 403 18.83 17.73 -15.67
CA VAL A 403 17.39 17.82 -15.94
C VAL A 403 17.06 17.11 -17.26
N ASN A 404 16.47 15.91 -17.17
CA ASN A 404 16.03 15.14 -18.34
C ASN A 404 14.72 15.71 -18.94
N ARG A 405 13.74 16.01 -18.08
CA ARG A 405 12.44 16.58 -18.48
C ARG A 405 12.08 17.81 -17.64
N ARG A 406 11.26 18.68 -18.23
CA ARG A 406 10.68 19.87 -17.60
C ARG A 406 9.17 19.75 -17.48
N GLY A 407 8.58 20.52 -16.58
CA GLY A 407 7.17 20.40 -16.21
C GLY A 407 6.93 19.20 -15.28
N ILE A 408 7.90 18.85 -14.45
CA ILE A 408 7.86 17.69 -13.55
C ILE A 408 8.06 18.12 -12.09
N TYR A 409 7.55 17.31 -11.17
CA TYR A 409 8.08 17.27 -9.81
C TYR A 409 9.14 16.17 -9.75
N LYS A 410 10.32 16.50 -9.22
CA LYS A 410 11.43 15.57 -8.99
C LYS A 410 10.99 14.38 -8.14
N ASP A 411 11.59 13.23 -8.39
CA ASP A 411 11.27 12.00 -7.65
C ASP A 411 11.85 11.99 -6.23
N SER A 412 13.01 12.63 -6.07
CA SER A 412 13.68 12.85 -4.80
C SER A 412 14.42 14.19 -4.80
N TYR A 413 14.89 14.58 -3.63
CA TYR A 413 15.79 15.70 -3.45
C TYR A 413 16.98 15.30 -2.59
N GLY A 414 18.19 15.50 -3.12
CA GLY A 414 19.43 15.23 -2.42
C GLY A 414 19.82 13.75 -2.40
N ALA A 415 19.45 12.99 -3.44
CA ALA A 415 19.95 11.62 -3.59
C ALA A 415 21.48 11.61 -3.76
N SER A 416 22.13 10.57 -3.22
CA SER A 416 23.59 10.39 -3.35
C SER A 416 24.07 10.28 -4.80
N GLN A 417 23.21 9.77 -5.68
CA GLN A 417 23.38 9.74 -7.13
C GLN A 417 22.45 10.80 -7.75
N PRO A 418 22.95 12.02 -8.06
CA PRO A 418 22.08 13.18 -8.25
C PRO A 418 21.10 13.10 -9.42
N TRP A 419 21.34 12.23 -10.40
CA TRP A 419 20.42 12.07 -11.54
C TRP A 419 19.10 11.38 -11.16
N PHE A 420 19.07 10.59 -10.06
CA PHE A 420 17.83 9.97 -9.59
C PHE A 420 16.78 11.00 -9.18
N ASP A 421 17.20 12.17 -8.68
CA ASP A 421 16.30 13.26 -8.35
C ASP A 421 15.45 13.70 -9.56
N TYR A 422 16.02 13.72 -10.76
CA TYR A 422 15.40 14.29 -11.98
C TYR A 422 14.61 13.28 -12.82
N GLN A 423 14.42 12.05 -12.33
CA GLN A 423 13.65 11.05 -13.05
C GLN A 423 12.15 11.34 -12.96
N LEU A 424 11.46 11.34 -14.09
CA LEU A 424 10.01 11.37 -14.10
C LEU A 424 9.49 9.98 -13.69
N ARG A 425 8.95 9.90 -12.46
CA ARG A 425 8.36 8.69 -11.87
C ARG A 425 6.93 8.92 -11.39
N CYS A 426 6.24 7.84 -11.06
CA CYS A 426 4.85 7.83 -10.60
C CYS A 426 4.65 8.13 -9.10
N ASN A 427 5.66 8.65 -8.40
CA ASN A 427 5.64 8.81 -6.93
C ASN A 427 5.05 10.15 -6.45
N TYR A 428 5.31 11.25 -7.16
CA TYR A 428 4.84 12.58 -6.74
C TYR A 428 3.30 12.72 -6.60
N PRO A 429 2.44 11.97 -7.34
CA PRO A 429 1.01 12.01 -7.11
C PRO A 429 0.60 11.54 -5.70
N ILE A 430 1.43 10.73 -5.03
CA ILE A 430 1.20 10.36 -3.62
C ILE A 430 1.23 11.62 -2.75
N ALA A 431 2.27 12.45 -2.92
CA ALA A 431 2.39 13.71 -2.19
C ALA A 431 1.23 14.69 -2.50
N MET A 432 0.81 14.75 -3.78
CA MET A 432 -0.36 15.53 -4.19
C MET A 432 -1.63 15.14 -3.44
N VAL A 433 -1.86 13.83 -3.24
CA VAL A 433 -3.05 13.31 -2.57
C VAL A 433 -3.03 13.62 -1.07
N VAL A 434 -1.92 13.34 -0.40
CA VAL A 434 -1.86 13.44 1.07
C VAL A 434 -1.65 14.88 1.57
N ALA A 435 -1.01 15.72 0.76
CA ALA A 435 -0.65 17.10 1.08
C ALA A 435 -0.78 18.03 -0.15
N PRO A 436 -2.00 18.22 -0.70
CA PRO A 436 -2.24 19.04 -1.88
C PRO A 436 -1.76 20.49 -1.74
N GLU A 437 -1.73 21.02 -0.51
CA GLU A 437 -1.31 22.39 -0.22
C GLU A 437 0.15 22.67 -0.59
N LEU A 438 0.97 21.63 -0.76
CA LEU A 438 2.35 21.78 -1.22
C LEU A 438 2.47 22.23 -2.67
N PHE A 439 1.40 22.11 -3.46
CA PHE A 439 1.45 22.23 -4.91
C PHE A 439 0.73 23.49 -5.39
N THR A 440 1.39 24.24 -6.25
CA THR A 440 0.76 25.29 -7.05
C THR A 440 -0.16 24.61 -8.07
N PRO A 441 -1.48 24.92 -8.11
CA PRO A 441 -2.42 24.18 -8.95
C PRO A 441 -2.05 24.11 -10.44
N ALA A 442 -1.51 25.19 -11.02
CA ALA A 442 -1.08 25.22 -12.41
C ALA A 442 0.12 24.28 -12.69
N ASN A 443 1.08 24.22 -11.77
CA ASN A 443 2.23 23.32 -11.86
C ASN A 443 1.78 21.86 -11.71
N ALA A 444 0.88 21.59 -10.75
CA ALA A 444 0.29 20.27 -10.55
C ALA A 444 -0.42 19.75 -11.80
N LEU A 445 -1.29 20.56 -12.40
CA LEU A 445 -2.00 20.20 -13.63
C LEU A 445 -1.04 19.95 -14.79
N THR A 446 0.04 20.74 -14.90
CA THR A 446 1.08 20.54 -15.91
C THR A 446 1.79 19.19 -15.73
N ALA A 447 2.18 18.85 -14.50
CA ALA A 447 2.83 17.58 -14.20
C ALA A 447 1.90 16.38 -14.46
N LEU A 448 0.65 16.46 -14.02
CA LEU A 448 -0.34 15.39 -14.20
C LEU A 448 -0.63 15.12 -15.69
N ALA A 449 -0.71 16.18 -16.51
CA ALA A 449 -0.86 16.05 -17.96
C ALA A 449 0.36 15.37 -18.61
N LEU A 450 1.57 15.71 -18.17
CA LEU A 450 2.79 15.06 -18.66
C LEU A 450 2.86 13.57 -18.25
N THR A 451 2.44 13.25 -17.02
CA THR A 451 2.30 11.87 -16.54
C THR A 451 1.26 11.09 -17.33
N GLU A 452 0.13 11.71 -17.70
CA GLU A 452 -0.86 11.10 -18.59
C GLU A 452 -0.25 10.72 -19.94
N ALA A 453 0.49 11.66 -20.53
CA ALA A 453 1.10 11.47 -21.85
C ALA A 453 2.27 10.48 -21.86
N THR A 454 2.95 10.28 -20.72
CA THR A 454 4.25 9.59 -20.68
C THR A 454 4.22 8.30 -19.86
N LEU A 455 3.66 8.35 -18.64
CA LEU A 455 3.73 7.24 -17.70
C LEU A 455 2.46 6.41 -17.65
N LEU A 456 1.29 7.01 -17.83
CA LEU A 456 0.02 6.27 -17.80
C LEU A 456 0.01 5.28 -18.97
N SER A 457 -0.15 4.00 -18.65
CA SER A 457 -0.15 2.95 -19.66
C SER A 457 -1.49 2.92 -20.41
N PRO A 458 -1.52 2.55 -21.70
CA PRO A 458 -2.74 2.06 -22.32
C PRO A 458 -3.25 0.75 -21.68
N GLY A 459 -2.43 0.06 -20.88
CA GLY A 459 -2.83 -1.02 -19.98
C GLY A 459 -3.50 -0.53 -18.70
N MET A 460 -3.44 -1.34 -17.64
CA MET A 460 -4.03 -1.01 -16.33
C MET A 460 -3.09 -0.20 -15.42
N GLY A 461 -1.78 -0.34 -15.59
CA GLY A 461 -0.80 0.25 -14.67
C GLY A 461 -0.27 1.63 -15.09
N ILE A 462 0.61 2.16 -14.26
CA ILE A 462 1.43 3.33 -14.55
C ILE A 462 2.90 2.94 -14.52
N ARG A 463 3.67 3.37 -15.53
CA ARG A 463 5.10 3.06 -15.65
C ARG A 463 5.84 3.66 -14.46
N THR A 464 6.73 2.87 -13.85
CA THR A 464 7.53 3.36 -12.71
C THR A 464 8.63 4.33 -13.10
N LEU A 465 9.03 4.32 -14.37
CA LEU A 465 10.05 5.19 -14.94
C LEU A 465 9.62 5.62 -16.34
N ASP A 466 9.98 6.85 -16.69
CA ASP A 466 9.80 7.43 -18.01
C ASP A 466 10.46 6.58 -19.12
N PRO A 467 9.73 6.20 -20.19
CA PRO A 467 10.29 5.51 -21.36
C PRO A 467 11.43 6.23 -22.08
N GLY A 468 11.57 7.54 -21.91
CA GLY A 468 12.68 8.33 -22.44
C GLY A 468 13.97 8.22 -21.61
N ASP A 469 13.92 7.64 -20.41
CA ASP A 469 15.08 7.41 -19.58
C ASP A 469 15.87 6.18 -20.07
N TRP A 470 17.21 6.26 -20.03
CA TRP A 470 18.11 5.22 -20.51
C TRP A 470 17.98 3.92 -19.70
N SER A 471 17.58 4.03 -18.44
CA SER A 471 17.36 2.91 -17.53
C SER A 471 15.99 2.22 -17.73
N TYR A 472 15.13 2.72 -18.61
CA TYR A 472 13.80 2.13 -18.81
C TYR A 472 13.85 0.72 -19.44
N ARG A 473 13.25 -0.24 -18.75
CA ARG A 473 13.05 -1.64 -19.17
C ARG A 473 11.68 -2.12 -18.69
N GLY A 474 10.68 -2.08 -19.57
CA GLY A 474 9.27 -2.30 -19.21
C GLY A 474 8.84 -3.75 -18.94
N ASP A 475 9.64 -4.75 -19.29
CA ASP A 475 9.27 -6.17 -19.14
C ASP A 475 10.05 -6.82 -17.98
N TYR A 476 9.37 -7.09 -16.86
CA TYR A 476 9.95 -7.77 -15.71
C TYR A 476 9.97 -9.29 -15.91
N CYS A 477 11.13 -9.89 -15.65
CA CYS A 477 11.34 -11.33 -15.58
C CYS A 477 12.34 -11.62 -14.47
N ASN A 478 11.87 -12.17 -13.34
CA ASN A 478 12.72 -12.46 -12.19
C ASN A 478 13.73 -13.59 -12.46
N ASP A 479 13.40 -14.51 -13.37
CA ASP A 479 14.23 -15.68 -13.71
C ASP A 479 15.25 -15.39 -14.81
N ASN A 480 15.37 -14.12 -15.24
CA ASN A 480 16.33 -13.73 -16.27
C ASN A 480 17.77 -13.83 -15.72
N ASP A 481 18.50 -14.89 -16.10
CA ASP A 481 19.91 -15.10 -15.73
C ASP A 481 20.90 -14.72 -16.86
N SER A 482 20.62 -13.61 -17.54
CA SER A 482 21.53 -13.03 -18.53
C SER A 482 22.68 -12.24 -17.89
N ASP A 483 23.61 -11.76 -18.71
CA ASP A 483 24.67 -10.82 -18.36
C ASP A 483 24.24 -9.35 -18.48
N ASP A 484 22.98 -9.06 -18.85
CA ASP A 484 22.45 -7.69 -18.93
C ASP A 484 22.15 -7.15 -17.52
N PRO A 485 22.92 -6.17 -17.01
CA PRO A 485 22.74 -5.64 -15.66
C PRO A 485 21.43 -4.88 -15.48
N THR A 486 20.73 -4.53 -16.57
CA THR A 486 19.49 -3.77 -16.48
C THR A 486 18.27 -4.64 -16.22
N VAL A 487 18.35 -5.95 -16.44
CA VAL A 487 17.19 -6.87 -16.32
C VAL A 487 17.49 -8.16 -15.57
N ALA A 488 18.77 -8.54 -15.41
CA ALA A 488 19.13 -9.79 -14.76
C ALA A 488 18.56 -9.90 -13.33
N HIS A 489 18.00 -11.06 -13.02
CA HIS A 489 17.25 -11.36 -11.79
C HIS A 489 16.14 -10.35 -11.47
N GLY A 490 15.56 -9.76 -12.52
CA GLY A 490 14.49 -8.77 -12.39
C GLY A 490 14.96 -7.42 -11.86
N PHE A 491 16.21 -7.01 -12.11
CA PHE A 491 16.75 -5.71 -11.70
C PHE A 491 15.85 -4.53 -12.12
N ASN A 492 15.10 -4.67 -13.21
CA ASN A 492 14.17 -3.67 -13.70
C ASN A 492 12.81 -3.58 -13.00
N TYR A 493 12.57 -4.30 -11.89
CA TYR A 493 11.25 -4.39 -11.22
C TYR A 493 10.55 -3.02 -11.01
N HIS A 494 11.33 -1.96 -10.76
CA HIS A 494 10.83 -0.58 -10.63
C HIS A 494 11.41 0.39 -11.66
N ASN A 495 11.97 -0.09 -12.77
CA ASN A 495 12.55 0.76 -13.82
C ASN A 495 11.82 0.58 -15.16
N GLY A 496 10.49 0.55 -15.15
CA GLY A 496 9.68 0.47 -16.37
C GLY A 496 8.37 -0.30 -16.25
N PRO A 497 8.30 -1.42 -15.50
CA PRO A 497 7.05 -2.14 -15.32
C PRO A 497 5.92 -1.24 -14.83
N GLU A 498 4.69 -1.65 -15.14
CA GLU A 498 3.50 -0.84 -14.96
C GLU A 498 2.78 -1.27 -13.69
N TRP A 499 2.90 -0.48 -12.64
CA TRP A 499 2.34 -0.81 -11.33
C TRP A 499 0.91 -0.30 -11.19
N LEU A 500 0.05 -1.04 -10.49
CA LEU A 500 -1.37 -0.67 -10.39
C LEU A 500 -1.66 0.23 -9.19
N TRP A 501 -1.04 0.02 -8.03
CA TRP A 501 -1.36 0.85 -6.86
C TRP A 501 -1.10 2.36 -7.04
N PRO A 502 -0.04 2.83 -7.76
CA PRO A 502 0.19 4.27 -7.95
C PRO A 502 -0.80 4.90 -8.94
N VAL A 503 -1.51 4.09 -9.76
CA VAL A 503 -2.64 4.57 -10.58
C VAL A 503 -3.69 5.20 -9.69
N GLY A 504 -4.02 4.58 -8.56
CA GLY A 504 -5.00 5.13 -7.63
C GLY A 504 -4.61 6.53 -7.17
N PHE A 505 -3.35 6.74 -6.75
CA PHE A 505 -2.87 8.06 -6.34
C PHE A 505 -2.84 9.07 -7.49
N TYR A 506 -2.46 8.65 -8.69
CA TYR A 506 -2.51 9.51 -9.89
C TYR A 506 -3.94 9.99 -10.21
N LEU A 507 -4.91 9.07 -10.25
CA LEU A 507 -6.30 9.43 -10.56
C LEU A 507 -6.93 10.28 -9.45
N ARG A 508 -6.62 10.00 -8.18
CA ARG A 508 -7.05 10.84 -7.05
C ARG A 508 -6.45 12.25 -7.13
N ALA A 509 -5.18 12.38 -7.48
CA ALA A 509 -4.57 13.69 -7.72
C ALA A 509 -5.27 14.46 -8.85
N ARG A 510 -5.64 13.80 -9.96
CA ARG A 510 -6.45 14.44 -11.02
C ARG A 510 -7.80 14.95 -10.51
N LEU A 511 -8.51 14.16 -9.69
CA LEU A 511 -9.78 14.58 -9.08
C LEU A 511 -9.59 15.77 -8.14
N GLN A 512 -8.47 15.83 -7.42
CA GLN A 512 -8.19 16.87 -6.44
C GLN A 512 -7.84 18.23 -7.06
N PHE A 513 -7.14 18.23 -8.20
CA PHE A 513 -6.73 19.46 -8.89
C PHE A 513 -7.69 19.88 -10.02
N THR A 514 -8.74 19.10 -10.30
CA THR A 514 -9.74 19.49 -11.31
C THR A 514 -10.58 20.68 -10.84
N SER A 515 -10.89 21.58 -11.78
CA SER A 515 -11.82 22.69 -11.52
C SER A 515 -13.28 22.22 -11.59
N PRO A 516 -14.24 22.97 -11.00
CA PRO A 516 -15.68 22.67 -11.19
C PRO A 516 -16.08 22.54 -12.67
N ALA A 517 -15.49 23.34 -13.57
CA ALA A 517 -15.80 23.33 -14.99
C ALA A 517 -15.28 22.06 -15.73
N THR A 518 -14.21 21.44 -15.23
CA THR A 518 -13.56 20.27 -15.85
C THR A 518 -13.84 18.97 -15.11
N ARG A 519 -14.52 19.04 -13.95
CA ARG A 519 -14.75 17.90 -13.04
C ARG A 519 -15.48 16.76 -13.72
N SER A 520 -16.62 17.02 -14.36
CA SER A 520 -17.42 15.97 -15.00
C SER A 520 -16.65 15.27 -16.13
N ALA A 521 -15.88 16.02 -16.91
CA ALA A 521 -15.00 15.45 -17.93
C ALA A 521 -13.89 14.59 -17.31
N THR A 522 -13.27 15.07 -16.23
CA THR A 522 -12.25 14.32 -15.48
C THR A 522 -12.80 13.00 -14.93
N ILE A 523 -14.01 13.01 -14.36
CA ILE A 523 -14.69 11.81 -13.86
C ILE A 523 -14.99 10.83 -15.01
N ALA A 524 -15.46 11.33 -16.15
CA ALA A 524 -15.73 10.51 -17.33
C ALA A 524 -14.44 9.83 -17.87
N ASP A 525 -13.35 10.59 -17.95
CA ASP A 525 -12.04 10.08 -18.37
C ASP A 525 -11.52 9.01 -17.40
N ILE A 526 -11.62 9.25 -16.09
CA ILE A 526 -11.23 8.29 -15.05
C ILE A 526 -12.06 7.00 -15.17
N ARG A 527 -13.37 7.10 -15.36
CA ARG A 527 -14.23 5.92 -15.55
C ARG A 527 -13.85 5.13 -16.80
N SER A 528 -13.57 5.83 -17.91
CA SER A 528 -13.10 5.23 -19.15
C SER A 528 -11.76 4.50 -18.94
N TYR A 529 -10.84 5.11 -18.17
CA TYR A 529 -9.59 4.48 -17.79
C TYR A 529 -9.82 3.25 -16.90
N LEU A 530 -10.70 3.32 -15.91
CA LEU A 530 -10.97 2.22 -14.98
C LEU A 530 -11.80 1.07 -15.57
N ALA A 531 -12.45 1.25 -16.73
CA ALA A 531 -13.22 0.18 -17.38
C ALA A 531 -12.40 -1.10 -17.60
N ARG A 532 -11.11 -0.96 -17.97
CA ARG A 532 -10.18 -2.09 -18.13
C ARG A 532 -9.87 -2.82 -16.81
N HIS A 533 -9.85 -2.08 -15.69
CA HIS A 533 -9.67 -2.67 -14.35
C HIS A 533 -10.90 -3.49 -13.98
N PHE A 534 -12.11 -2.98 -14.25
CA PHE A 534 -13.34 -3.72 -14.04
C PHE A 534 -13.41 -4.98 -14.91
N VAL A 535 -13.03 -4.90 -16.19
CA VAL A 535 -12.96 -6.07 -17.08
C VAL A 535 -11.97 -7.10 -16.55
N HIS A 536 -10.77 -6.69 -16.13
CA HIS A 536 -9.80 -7.64 -15.57
C HIS A 536 -10.32 -8.27 -14.28
N LEU A 537 -10.83 -7.47 -13.33
CA LEU A 537 -11.39 -7.94 -12.06
C LEU A 537 -12.50 -8.99 -12.28
N THR A 538 -13.35 -8.79 -13.30
CA THR A 538 -14.48 -9.67 -13.62
C THR A 538 -14.14 -10.86 -14.51
N THR A 539 -12.99 -10.88 -15.16
CA THR A 539 -12.56 -12.01 -16.00
C THR A 539 -11.43 -12.82 -15.36
N SER A 540 -10.65 -12.22 -14.45
CA SER A 540 -9.57 -12.89 -13.73
C SER A 540 -10.10 -14.04 -12.88
N PRO A 541 -9.48 -15.23 -12.93
CA PRO A 541 -9.78 -16.34 -12.02
C PRO A 541 -9.66 -15.96 -10.53
N TRP A 542 -8.83 -14.96 -10.23
CA TRP A 542 -8.55 -14.49 -8.87
C TRP A 542 -9.56 -13.47 -8.36
N ARG A 543 -10.38 -12.88 -9.24
CA ARG A 543 -11.34 -11.82 -8.87
C ARG A 543 -10.66 -10.66 -8.13
N GLY A 544 -9.46 -10.30 -8.58
CA GLY A 544 -8.65 -9.23 -8.02
C GLY A 544 -7.89 -8.47 -9.10
N LEU A 545 -7.14 -7.46 -8.69
CA LEU A 545 -6.24 -6.70 -9.56
C LEU A 545 -4.79 -7.10 -9.27
N PRO A 546 -3.95 -7.28 -10.30
CA PRO A 546 -2.58 -7.73 -10.12
C PRO A 546 -1.72 -6.65 -9.48
N GLU A 547 -0.53 -7.03 -9.06
CA GLU A 547 0.47 -6.11 -8.52
C GLU A 547 1.00 -5.15 -9.61
N LEU A 548 1.45 -5.75 -10.70
CA LEU A 548 1.99 -5.06 -11.87
C LEU A 548 1.63 -5.76 -13.18
N THR A 549 1.79 -5.03 -14.26
CA THR A 549 1.84 -5.54 -15.63
C THR A 549 3.20 -5.20 -16.24
N ASN A 550 3.57 -5.97 -17.26
CA ASN A 550 4.68 -5.63 -18.14
C ASN A 550 4.27 -4.49 -19.10
N LYS A 551 5.17 -4.12 -20.01
CA LYS A 551 4.98 -3.02 -20.95
C LYS A 551 3.65 -3.14 -21.70
N GLU A 552 2.94 -2.00 -21.80
CA GLU A 552 1.69 -1.84 -22.54
C GLU A 552 0.55 -2.76 -22.04
N GLY A 553 0.54 -3.06 -20.74
CA GLY A 553 -0.49 -3.90 -20.11
C GLY A 553 -0.31 -5.40 -20.33
N LYS A 554 0.84 -5.83 -20.89
CA LYS A 554 1.14 -7.26 -21.05
C LYS A 554 1.14 -7.97 -19.69
N GLU A 555 0.59 -9.18 -19.64
CA GLU A 555 0.64 -10.00 -18.44
C GLU A 555 2.09 -10.24 -17.99
N CYS A 556 2.31 -10.17 -16.68
CA CYS A 556 3.60 -10.42 -16.06
C CYS A 556 3.52 -11.72 -15.23
N PRO A 557 4.20 -12.81 -15.64
CA PRO A 557 4.16 -14.08 -14.91
C PRO A 557 4.69 -13.99 -13.47
N GLY A 558 5.60 -13.04 -13.19
CA GLY A 558 6.15 -12.81 -11.85
C GLY A 558 5.27 -11.91 -10.96
N SER A 559 4.12 -11.44 -11.46
CA SER A 559 3.22 -10.55 -10.73
C SER A 559 2.24 -11.34 -9.86
N CYS A 560 2.02 -10.88 -8.62
CA CYS A 560 0.87 -11.35 -7.85
C CYS A 560 -0.43 -11.04 -8.60
N GLN A 561 -1.32 -12.03 -8.66
CA GLN A 561 -2.52 -11.97 -9.50
C GLN A 561 -3.66 -11.19 -8.84
N THR A 562 -3.64 -11.09 -7.52
CA THR A 562 -4.48 -10.19 -6.74
C THR A 562 -3.63 -9.58 -5.64
N GLN A 563 -3.67 -8.26 -5.51
CA GLN A 563 -2.78 -7.50 -4.64
C GLN A 563 -3.55 -6.45 -3.83
N ALA A 564 -3.23 -6.36 -2.54
CA ALA A 564 -3.99 -5.57 -1.57
C ALA A 564 -4.01 -4.07 -1.91
N TRP A 565 -2.84 -3.48 -2.13
CA TRP A 565 -2.73 -2.05 -2.47
C TRP A 565 -3.37 -1.69 -3.82
N SER A 566 -3.33 -2.58 -4.82
CA SER A 566 -3.93 -2.35 -6.14
C SER A 566 -5.45 -2.29 -6.02
N GLY A 567 -6.04 -3.19 -5.23
CA GLY A 567 -7.47 -3.13 -4.91
C GLY A 567 -7.84 -1.90 -4.10
N SER A 568 -7.04 -1.60 -3.05
CA SER A 568 -7.28 -0.49 -2.14
C SER A 568 -7.31 0.86 -2.84
N THR A 569 -6.25 1.21 -3.57
CA THR A 569 -6.09 2.58 -4.08
C THR A 569 -7.08 2.89 -5.19
N ILE A 570 -7.51 1.87 -5.96
CA ILE A 570 -8.60 2.02 -6.94
C ILE A 570 -9.95 2.17 -6.23
N LEU A 571 -10.19 1.46 -5.13
CA LEU A 571 -11.41 1.63 -4.33
C LEU A 571 -11.49 3.05 -3.73
N GLU A 572 -10.36 3.62 -3.34
CA GLU A 572 -10.27 5.01 -2.90
C GLU A 572 -10.59 6.02 -4.02
N VAL A 573 -10.20 5.75 -5.27
CA VAL A 573 -10.61 6.58 -6.43
C VAL A 573 -12.13 6.56 -6.58
N LEU A 574 -12.76 5.38 -6.50
CA LEU A 574 -14.21 5.23 -6.65
C LEU A 574 -14.98 5.96 -5.54
N ASN A 575 -14.44 5.95 -4.32
CA ASN A 575 -14.99 6.72 -3.22
C ASN A 575 -14.90 8.24 -3.48
N ASP A 576 -13.76 8.73 -3.95
CA ASP A 576 -13.58 10.16 -4.23
C ASP A 576 -14.47 10.62 -5.39
N VAL A 577 -14.66 9.80 -6.43
CA VAL A 577 -15.65 10.05 -7.49
C VAL A 577 -17.07 10.17 -6.93
N THR A 578 -17.48 9.19 -6.11
CA THR A 578 -18.83 9.16 -5.50
C THR A 578 -19.09 10.40 -4.66
N ARG A 579 -18.10 10.82 -3.86
CA ARG A 579 -18.18 12.05 -3.06
C ARG A 579 -18.34 13.28 -3.92
N LEU A 580 -17.55 13.43 -4.99
CA LEU A 580 -17.62 14.59 -5.86
C LEU A 580 -18.97 14.69 -6.60
N GLU A 581 -19.54 13.57 -7.03
CA GLU A 581 -20.86 13.53 -7.68
C GLU A 581 -22.00 13.90 -6.71
N SER A 582 -21.87 13.52 -5.44
CA SER A 582 -22.84 13.91 -4.40
C SER A 582 -22.85 15.42 -4.15
N VAL A 583 -21.68 16.07 -4.20
CA VAL A 583 -21.55 17.53 -4.04
C VAL A 583 -22.18 18.27 -5.22
N ASP A 584 -21.93 17.83 -6.46
CA ASP A 584 -22.52 18.46 -7.65
C ASP A 584 -24.05 18.32 -7.67
N SER A 585 -24.57 17.18 -7.19
CA SER A 585 -26.02 16.95 -7.08
C SER A 585 -26.70 17.89 -6.07
N GLN A 586 -26.01 18.26 -4.98
CA GLN A 586 -26.51 19.20 -3.96
C GLN A 586 -26.41 20.67 -4.39
N GLN A 587 -25.51 21.02 -5.33
CA GLN A 587 -25.40 22.38 -5.87
C GLN A 587 -26.43 22.69 -6.97
N HIS A 588 -27.04 21.64 -7.55
CA HIS A 588 -28.06 21.75 -8.60
C HIS A 588 -29.51 21.59 -8.09
N GLN A 589 -29.69 21.26 -6.81
CA GLN A 589 -30.97 21.35 -6.08
C GLN A 589 -31.07 22.70 -5.39
#